data_AF-A0A0F9Z5M5-F1
#
_entry.id   AF-A0A0F9Z5M5-F1
#
_cell.length_a   1.000
_cell.length_b   1.000
_cell.length_c   1.000
_cell.angle_alpha   90.00
_cell.angle_beta   90.00
_cell.angle_gamma   90.00
#
_symmetry.space_group_name_H-M   'P 1'
#
loop_
_entity.id
_entity.type
_entity.pdbx_description
1 polymer ?
#
loop_
_entity_poly.entity_id
_entity_poly.type
_entity_poly.pdbx_seq_one_letter_code
_entity_poly.pdbx_strand_id
1 'polypeptide(L)'
;MKKFSYGIALGLLISFIPATIAATTFFDVQLNSWYNDSVMKLSGLGIIQGYSDGSYKPDKNVNRAELAVIIDRLLTYVENEKQNKKSEITKIDEEWNEYINYEYDFSIKFPANIDHANGSCTWENESYRPETVALPVKIFEGNNDFFIANEFYFKLTKETIKGDVNYFEGCERVNNSYENLKNESERSYQNSWNLKMRLVKNDQELETFIHENYGQGCKIKGKTGTTQNGVYKVEILTDGKDLDMSTCVLNGAYSLFYNSNTNAAVTWGMGQSYSFSKQGIKYDEEMLTSFKFIDSK
;
A
#
# COMPACT_ATOMS: atom_id res chain seq x y z
N MET A 1 55.58 50.98 0.03
CA MET A 1 55.10 50.55 -1.30
C MET A 1 55.38 49.07 -1.50
N LYS A 2 54.39 48.19 -1.31
CA LYS A 2 54.44 46.78 -1.72
C LYS A 2 53.08 46.45 -2.33
N LYS A 3 53.08 46.09 -3.61
CA LYS A 3 51.90 45.80 -4.43
C LYS A 3 51.41 44.39 -4.12
N PHE A 4 50.16 44.22 -3.71
CA PHE A 4 49.50 42.91 -3.66
C PHE A 4 48.81 42.66 -5.01
N SER A 5 49.20 41.57 -5.67
CA SER A 5 48.61 41.11 -6.93
C SER A 5 47.54 40.07 -6.61
N TYR A 6 46.32 40.27 -7.14
CA TYR A 6 45.20 39.35 -7.01
C TYR A 6 45.34 38.21 -8.04
N GLY A 7 45.50 36.98 -7.57
CA GLY A 7 45.39 35.78 -8.39
C GLY A 7 43.95 35.30 -8.45
N ILE A 8 43.38 35.22 -9.65
CA ILE A 8 42.06 34.65 -9.93
C ILE A 8 42.16 33.13 -9.83
N ALA A 9 41.56 32.53 -8.80
CA ALA A 9 41.37 31.09 -8.71
C ALA A 9 40.10 30.70 -9.48
N LEU A 10 40.29 30.09 -10.65
CA LEU A 10 39.23 29.54 -11.49
C LEU A 10 38.75 28.22 -10.83
N GLY A 11 37.66 28.29 -10.06
CA GLY A 11 37.05 27.11 -9.45
C GLY A 11 36.38 26.23 -10.51
N LEU A 12 36.89 25.00 -10.70
CA LEU A 12 36.23 23.95 -11.46
C LEU A 12 34.95 23.51 -10.73
N LEU A 13 33.81 24.00 -11.21
CA LEU A 13 32.49 23.47 -10.86
C LEU A 13 32.39 22.04 -11.43
N ILE A 14 32.55 21.03 -10.56
CA ILE A 14 32.17 19.66 -10.89
C ILE A 14 30.64 19.60 -10.79
N SER A 15 29.97 19.83 -11.91
CA SER A 15 28.53 19.60 -12.04
C SER A 15 28.26 18.11 -11.86
N PHE A 16 27.60 17.75 -10.76
CA PHE A 16 27.09 16.40 -10.54
C PHE A 16 25.91 16.19 -11.50
N ILE A 17 26.17 15.56 -12.65
CA ILE A 17 25.13 15.19 -13.60
C ILE A 17 24.43 13.95 -13.02
N PRO A 18 23.12 13.99 -12.72
CA PRO A 18 22.40 12.80 -12.32
C PRO A 18 22.44 11.82 -13.50
N ALA A 19 22.96 10.61 -13.26
CA ALA A 19 22.98 9.57 -14.26
C ALA A 19 21.53 9.20 -14.61
N THR A 20 21.07 9.61 -15.80
CA THR A 20 19.82 9.11 -16.36
C THR A 20 20.00 7.63 -16.63
N ILE A 21 19.26 6.77 -15.93
CA ILE A 21 19.17 5.34 -16.21
C ILE A 21 18.42 5.20 -17.54
N ALA A 22 19.17 5.28 -18.65
CA ALA A 22 18.66 4.90 -19.95
C ALA A 22 18.54 3.36 -19.96
N ALA A 23 17.36 2.85 -20.29
CA ALA A 23 17.17 1.43 -20.53
C ALA A 23 18.18 0.99 -21.60
N THR A 24 19.17 0.19 -21.20
CA THR A 24 20.23 -0.24 -22.11
C THR A 24 19.64 -1.33 -23.00
N THR A 25 19.52 -1.05 -24.30
CA THR A 25 19.13 -2.04 -25.30
C THR A 25 20.39 -2.59 -25.96
N PHE A 26 20.52 -3.92 -26.03
CA PHE A 26 21.64 -4.59 -26.69
C PHE A 26 21.24 -4.96 -28.12
N PHE A 27 22.07 -4.61 -29.12
CA PHE A 27 21.70 -4.83 -30.52
C PHE A 27 21.64 -6.31 -30.93
N ASP A 28 22.28 -7.19 -30.15
CA ASP A 28 22.36 -8.64 -30.38
C ASP A 28 21.39 -9.45 -29.49
N VAL A 29 20.48 -8.79 -28.78
CA VAL A 29 19.43 -9.42 -27.99
C VAL A 29 18.09 -9.26 -28.71
N GLN A 30 17.67 -10.33 -29.41
CA GLN A 30 16.44 -10.29 -30.21
C GLN A 30 15.20 -10.31 -29.31
N LEU A 31 14.14 -9.58 -29.70
CA LEU A 31 12.90 -9.42 -28.92
C LEU A 31 12.19 -10.76 -28.64
N ASN A 32 12.28 -11.73 -29.55
CA ASN A 32 11.64 -13.03 -29.45
C ASN A 32 12.55 -14.13 -28.88
N SER A 33 13.76 -13.79 -28.44
CA SER A 33 14.66 -14.77 -27.81
C SER A 33 14.18 -15.10 -26.40
N TRP A 34 14.30 -16.39 -26.02
CA TRP A 34 13.87 -16.88 -24.72
C TRP A 34 14.53 -16.17 -23.52
N TYR A 35 15.71 -15.57 -23.73
CA TYR A 35 16.47 -14.84 -22.70
C TYR A 35 16.19 -13.33 -22.68
N ASN A 36 15.42 -12.77 -23.63
CA ASN A 36 15.23 -11.33 -23.76
C ASN A 36 14.77 -10.68 -22.45
N ASP A 37 13.65 -11.15 -21.91
CA ASP A 37 13.04 -10.60 -20.69
C ASP A 37 14.02 -10.63 -19.50
N SER A 38 14.78 -11.72 -19.36
CA SER A 38 15.74 -11.88 -18.28
C SER A 38 16.91 -10.91 -18.42
N VAL A 39 17.45 -10.76 -19.63
CA VAL A 39 18.55 -9.84 -19.92
C VAL A 39 18.11 -8.40 -19.73
N MET A 40 16.96 -8.01 -20.28
CA MET A 40 16.44 -6.66 -20.14
C MET A 40 16.15 -6.31 -18.68
N LYS A 41 15.55 -7.23 -17.92
CA LYS A 41 15.28 -7.03 -16.49
C LYS A 41 16.58 -6.86 -15.69
N LEU A 42 17.52 -7.79 -15.81
CA LEU A 42 18.78 -7.74 -15.05
C LEU A 42 19.65 -6.53 -15.46
N SER A 43 19.62 -6.13 -16.72
CA SER A 43 20.32 -4.93 -17.18
C SER A 43 19.67 -3.66 -16.65
N GLY A 44 18.33 -3.61 -16.62
CA GLY A 44 17.58 -2.50 -16.02
C GLY A 44 17.86 -2.33 -14.52
N LEU A 45 18.12 -3.44 -13.82
CA LEU A 45 18.57 -3.46 -12.43
C LEU A 45 20.08 -3.16 -12.25
N GLY A 46 20.83 -3.01 -13.35
CA GLY A 46 22.28 -2.78 -13.32
C GLY A 46 23.11 -4.01 -12.89
N ILE A 47 22.49 -5.18 -12.74
CA ILE A 47 23.14 -6.43 -12.31
C ILE A 47 24.06 -6.96 -13.40
N ILE A 48 23.54 -7.02 -14.64
CA ILE A 48 24.34 -7.31 -15.83
C ILE A 48 24.57 -6.03 -16.63
N GLN A 49 25.68 -5.99 -17.34
CA GLN A 49 26.02 -4.90 -18.26
C GLN A 49 26.54 -5.54 -19.54
N GLY A 50 26.21 -4.93 -20.67
CA GLY A 50 26.79 -5.32 -21.95
C GLY A 50 28.24 -4.89 -22.08
N TYR A 51 28.80 -5.15 -23.26
CA TYR A 51 30.13 -4.72 -23.64
C TYR A 51 30.12 -3.28 -24.12
N SER A 52 31.31 -2.66 -24.17
CA SER A 52 31.49 -1.28 -24.63
C SER A 52 31.06 -1.04 -26.08
N ASP A 53 30.93 -2.10 -26.88
CA ASP A 53 30.44 -2.05 -28.26
C ASP A 53 28.90 -1.99 -28.36
N GLY A 54 28.19 -2.12 -27.24
CA GLY A 54 26.72 -2.14 -27.18
C GLY A 54 26.08 -3.54 -27.31
N SER A 55 26.89 -4.61 -27.31
CA SER A 55 26.42 -6.01 -27.33
C SER A 55 26.27 -6.61 -25.94
N TYR A 56 25.52 -7.71 -25.82
CA TYR A 56 25.46 -8.56 -24.62
C TYR A 56 26.17 -9.91 -24.81
N LYS A 57 26.29 -10.39 -26.04
CA LYS A 57 26.88 -11.67 -26.46
C LYS A 57 26.21 -12.88 -25.76
N PRO A 58 24.89 -13.10 -25.99
CA PRO A 58 24.11 -14.10 -25.25
C PRO A 58 24.63 -15.54 -25.39
N ASP A 59 25.26 -15.88 -26.52
CA ASP A 59 25.80 -17.22 -26.79
C ASP A 59 27.27 -17.40 -26.33
N LYS A 60 27.90 -16.35 -25.78
CA LYS A 60 29.26 -16.43 -25.26
C LYS A 60 29.24 -17.06 -23.86
N ASN A 61 30.11 -18.05 -23.65
CA ASN A 61 30.34 -18.60 -22.31
C ASN A 61 30.79 -17.51 -21.32
N VAL A 62 30.09 -17.44 -20.19
CA VAL A 62 30.45 -16.58 -19.06
C VAL A 62 31.69 -17.14 -18.38
N ASN A 63 32.72 -16.32 -18.19
CA ASN A 63 33.90 -16.71 -17.44
C ASN A 63 33.74 -16.47 -15.93
N ARG A 64 34.65 -17.02 -15.13
CA ARG A 64 34.57 -16.94 -13.65
C ARG A 64 34.58 -15.49 -13.12
N ALA A 65 35.31 -14.58 -13.76
CA ALA A 65 35.37 -13.18 -13.33
C ALA A 65 34.07 -12.44 -13.67
N GLU A 66 33.53 -12.66 -14.86
CA GLU A 66 32.22 -12.12 -15.26
C GLU A 66 31.12 -12.61 -14.32
N LEU A 67 31.10 -13.92 -14.00
CA LEU A 67 30.15 -14.48 -13.05
C LEU A 67 30.31 -13.87 -11.65
N ALA A 68 31.54 -13.70 -11.16
CA ALA A 68 31.79 -13.11 -9.85
C ALA A 68 31.24 -11.67 -9.75
N VAL A 69 31.43 -10.86 -10.78
CA VAL A 69 30.89 -9.48 -10.84
C VAL A 69 29.36 -9.49 -10.86
N ILE A 70 28.72 -10.39 -11.61
CA ILE A 70 27.26 -10.54 -11.63
C ILE A 70 26.73 -10.89 -10.24
N ILE A 71 27.38 -11.85 -9.55
CA ILE A 71 27.01 -12.26 -8.19
C ILE A 71 27.17 -11.10 -7.21
N ASP A 72 28.30 -10.38 -7.26
CA ASP A 72 28.57 -9.24 -6.37
C ASP A 72 27.51 -8.14 -6.50
N ARG A 73 27.15 -7.78 -7.74
CA ARG A 73 26.08 -6.80 -8.02
C ARG A 73 24.71 -7.30 -7.59
N LEU A 74 24.42 -8.58 -7.81
CA LEU A 74 23.17 -9.20 -7.37
C LEU A 74 23.05 -9.18 -5.84
N LEU A 75 24.12 -9.53 -5.12
CA LEU A 75 24.15 -9.51 -3.66
C LEU A 75 23.98 -8.09 -3.14
N THR A 76 24.70 -7.12 -3.70
CA THR A 76 24.54 -5.70 -3.36
C THR A 76 23.11 -5.22 -3.60
N TYR A 77 22.50 -5.59 -4.73
CA TYR A 77 21.10 -5.28 -5.02
C TYR A 77 20.17 -5.89 -3.97
N VAL A 78 20.33 -7.18 -3.65
CA VAL A 78 19.51 -7.86 -2.64
C VAL A 78 19.70 -7.26 -1.24
N GLU A 79 20.92 -6.87 -0.86
CA GLU A 79 21.20 -6.20 0.40
C GLU A 79 20.56 -4.81 0.46
N ASN A 80 20.66 -4.03 -0.62
CA ASN A 80 20.00 -2.73 -0.72
C ASN A 80 18.47 -2.86 -0.68
N GLU A 81 17.88 -3.85 -1.35
CA GLU A 81 16.44 -4.14 -1.28
C GLU A 81 16.01 -4.55 0.14
N LYS A 82 16.85 -5.29 0.87
CA LYS A 82 16.61 -5.62 2.28
C LYS A 82 16.72 -4.39 3.19
N GLN A 83 17.65 -3.48 2.92
CA GLN A 83 17.77 -2.21 3.66
C GLN A 83 16.66 -1.22 3.31
N ASN A 84 16.15 -1.27 2.07
CA ASN A 84 15.04 -0.45 1.58
C ASN A 84 13.69 -1.18 1.69
N LYS A 85 13.56 -2.13 2.62
CA LYS A 85 12.31 -2.84 2.85
C LYS A 85 11.23 -1.83 3.25
N LYS A 86 10.31 -1.50 2.34
CA LYS A 86 9.22 -0.54 2.57
C LYS A 86 8.26 -1.02 3.65
N SER A 87 8.00 -2.33 3.65
CA SER A 87 7.05 -2.95 4.56
C SER A 87 7.34 -4.44 4.74
N GLU A 88 6.74 -5.03 5.78
CA GLU A 88 6.72 -6.46 6.00
C GLU A 88 5.41 -6.95 6.59
N ILE A 89 5.08 -8.21 6.28
CA ILE A 89 4.01 -8.94 6.95
C ILE A 89 4.63 -10.13 7.66
N THR A 90 4.39 -10.23 8.97
CA THR A 90 4.84 -11.33 9.81
C THR A 90 3.63 -12.11 10.31
N LYS A 91 3.60 -13.42 10.08
CA LYS A 91 2.60 -14.30 10.68
C LYS A 91 2.86 -14.39 12.18
N ILE A 92 1.90 -13.99 13.00
CA ILE A 92 1.97 -14.11 14.46
C ILE A 92 1.56 -15.53 14.85
N ASP A 93 0.38 -15.93 14.40
CA ASP A 93 -0.22 -17.25 14.61
C ASP A 93 -1.19 -17.58 13.46
N GLU A 94 -2.04 -18.60 13.60
CA GLU A 94 -3.01 -18.96 12.56
C GLU A 94 -4.12 -17.94 12.34
N GLU A 95 -4.36 -17.07 13.32
CA GLU A 95 -5.43 -16.08 13.29
C GLU A 95 -4.91 -14.68 12.94
N TRP A 96 -3.69 -14.34 13.31
CA TRP A 96 -3.15 -12.99 13.20
C TRP A 96 -1.89 -12.87 12.36
N ASN A 97 -1.86 -11.80 11.57
CA ASN A 97 -0.65 -11.25 10.97
C ASN A 97 -0.37 -9.87 11.57
N GLU A 98 0.90 -9.48 11.62
CA GLU A 98 1.32 -8.11 11.86
C GLU A 98 1.88 -7.53 10.57
N TYR A 99 1.42 -6.34 10.20
CA TYR A 99 2.02 -5.53 9.16
C TYR A 99 2.83 -4.42 9.78
N ILE A 100 4.03 -4.23 9.25
CA ILE A 100 4.92 -3.11 9.58
C ILE A 100 5.19 -2.35 8.30
N ASN A 101 5.09 -1.03 8.34
CA ASN A 101 5.53 -0.15 7.28
C ASN A 101 6.62 0.78 7.80
N TYR A 102 7.81 0.67 7.22
CA TYR A 102 9.00 1.42 7.63
C TYR A 102 9.08 2.80 6.96
N GLU A 103 8.37 3.01 5.85
CA GLU A 103 8.30 4.31 5.19
C GLU A 103 7.48 5.31 6.05
N TYR A 104 6.37 4.84 6.60
CA TYR A 104 5.42 5.62 7.40
C TYR A 104 5.49 5.33 8.91
N ASP A 105 6.44 4.50 9.33
CA ASP A 105 6.74 4.22 10.74
C ASP A 105 5.50 3.80 11.55
N PHE A 106 4.77 2.78 11.07
CA PHE A 106 3.66 2.18 11.81
C PHE A 106 3.60 0.66 11.74
N SER A 107 2.91 0.06 12.72
CA SER A 107 2.47 -1.33 12.65
C SER A 107 1.00 -1.48 13.01
N ILE A 108 0.37 -2.53 12.47
CA ILE A 108 -1.00 -2.92 12.79
C ILE A 108 -1.18 -4.43 12.61
N LYS A 109 -1.94 -5.05 13.50
CA LYS A 109 -2.37 -6.43 13.32
C LYS A 109 -3.63 -6.50 12.46
N PHE A 110 -3.73 -7.54 11.66
CA PHE A 110 -4.93 -7.85 10.89
C PHE A 110 -5.16 -9.37 10.88
N PRO A 111 -6.42 -9.83 10.84
CA PRO A 111 -6.71 -11.25 10.86
C PRO A 111 -6.21 -11.90 9.58
N ALA A 112 -5.73 -13.13 9.66
CA ALA A 112 -5.28 -13.88 8.49
C ALA A 112 -6.45 -14.20 7.54
N ASN A 113 -7.65 -14.44 8.08
CA ASN A 113 -8.84 -14.73 7.30
C ASN A 113 -10.10 -14.09 7.92
N ILE A 114 -11.09 -13.76 7.09
CA ILE A 114 -12.41 -13.28 7.52
C ILE A 114 -13.52 -13.98 6.75
N ASP A 115 -14.67 -14.19 7.40
CA ASP A 115 -15.87 -14.63 6.70
C ASP A 115 -16.36 -13.53 5.78
N HIS A 116 -16.62 -13.89 4.53
CA HIS A 116 -17.12 -12.98 3.51
C HIS A 116 -18.35 -13.58 2.84
N ALA A 117 -19.44 -12.82 2.75
CA ALA A 117 -20.73 -13.31 2.21
C ALA A 117 -20.62 -13.83 0.77
N ASN A 118 -19.69 -13.25 0.00
CA ASN A 118 -19.36 -13.64 -1.38
C ASN A 118 -18.02 -14.39 -1.43
N GLY A 119 -17.82 -15.32 -0.50
CA GLY A 119 -16.56 -16.07 -0.35
C GLY A 119 -16.41 -17.22 -1.35
N SER A 120 -17.53 -17.80 -1.75
CA SER A 120 -17.62 -18.76 -2.85
C SER A 120 -18.96 -18.59 -3.56
N CYS A 121 -19.19 -19.38 -4.63
CA CYS A 121 -20.56 -19.62 -5.08
C CYS A 121 -20.81 -21.11 -5.29
N THR A 122 -22.04 -21.54 -5.02
CA THR A 122 -22.55 -22.88 -5.30
C THR A 122 -23.61 -22.82 -6.39
N TRP A 123 -23.72 -23.87 -7.21
CA TRP A 123 -24.79 -23.99 -8.21
C TRP A 123 -25.99 -24.73 -7.59
N GLU A 124 -27.11 -24.03 -7.43
CA GLU A 124 -28.31 -24.54 -6.77
C GLU A 124 -29.57 -24.05 -7.48
N ASN A 125 -30.51 -24.97 -7.74
CA ASN A 125 -31.81 -24.66 -8.36
C ASN A 125 -31.69 -23.79 -9.63
N GLU A 126 -30.82 -24.20 -10.55
CA GLU A 126 -30.56 -23.51 -11.83
C GLU A 126 -29.95 -22.11 -11.71
N SER A 127 -29.29 -21.78 -10.60
CA SER A 127 -28.63 -20.49 -10.38
C SER A 127 -27.38 -20.64 -9.53
N TYR A 128 -26.36 -19.81 -9.76
CA TYR A 128 -25.34 -19.59 -8.74
C TYR A 128 -25.92 -18.84 -7.54
N ARG A 129 -25.50 -19.23 -6.34
CA ARG A 129 -25.82 -18.58 -5.06
C ARG A 129 -24.52 -18.30 -4.30
N PRO A 130 -24.42 -17.16 -3.60
CA PRO A 130 -23.21 -16.83 -2.87
C PRO A 130 -23.14 -17.68 -1.59
N GLU A 131 -21.93 -18.06 -1.21
CA GLU A 131 -21.68 -18.78 0.04
C GLU A 131 -20.70 -18.00 0.91
N THR A 132 -21.00 -17.96 2.21
CA THR A 132 -20.11 -17.35 3.19
C THR A 132 -18.95 -18.30 3.49
N VAL A 133 -17.76 -17.89 3.08
CA VAL A 133 -16.52 -18.64 3.29
C VAL A 133 -15.45 -17.71 3.85
N ALA A 134 -14.58 -18.25 4.71
CA ALA A 134 -13.42 -17.53 5.21
C ALA A 134 -12.41 -17.27 4.07
N LEU A 135 -12.13 -16.00 3.81
CA LEU A 135 -11.20 -15.55 2.78
C LEU A 135 -9.93 -14.97 3.40
N PRO A 136 -8.76 -15.16 2.78
CA PRO A 136 -7.52 -14.56 3.24
C PRO A 136 -7.59 -13.03 3.16
N VAL A 137 -6.99 -12.35 4.13
CA VAL A 137 -6.88 -10.88 4.17
C VAL A 137 -5.48 -10.46 3.74
N LYS A 138 -5.40 -9.34 3.02
CA LYS A 138 -4.16 -8.71 2.57
C LYS A 138 -4.17 -7.22 2.82
N ILE A 139 -2.97 -6.65 2.74
CA ILE A 139 -2.77 -5.21 2.67
C ILE A 139 -2.41 -4.82 1.25
N PHE A 140 -3.09 -3.80 0.74
CA PHE A 140 -2.86 -3.23 -0.58
C PHE A 140 -2.33 -1.81 -0.40
N GLU A 141 -1.07 -1.62 -0.75
CA GLU A 141 -0.34 -0.37 -0.52
C GLU A 141 -0.52 0.60 -1.68
N GLY A 142 -0.87 1.84 -1.35
CA GLY A 142 -0.76 2.99 -2.22
C GLY A 142 0.49 3.82 -1.90
N ASN A 143 0.44 5.09 -2.28
CA ASN A 143 1.49 6.03 -1.91
C ASN A 143 1.42 6.30 -0.41
N ASN A 144 0.29 6.83 0.07
CA ASN A 144 0.08 7.23 1.46
C ASN A 144 -1.25 6.70 2.04
N ASP A 145 -1.83 5.69 1.40
CA ASP A 145 -3.05 5.03 1.81
C ASP A 145 -2.92 3.52 1.67
N PHE A 146 -3.49 2.79 2.63
CA PHE A 146 -3.31 1.35 2.80
C PHE A 146 -4.64 0.70 3.03
N PHE A 147 -5.03 -0.20 2.13
CA PHE A 147 -6.24 -0.97 2.30
C PHE A 147 -5.97 -2.28 3.01
N ILE A 148 -6.70 -2.57 4.08
CA ILE A 148 -6.79 -3.92 4.65
C ILE A 148 -8.11 -4.50 4.13
N ALA A 149 -8.06 -5.59 3.37
CA ALA A 149 -9.25 -6.20 2.76
C ALA A 149 -9.01 -7.68 2.43
N ASN A 150 -10.08 -8.41 2.11
CA ASN A 150 -9.97 -9.75 1.55
C ASN A 150 -9.16 -9.75 0.24
N GLU A 151 -8.39 -10.81 -0.02
CA GLU A 151 -7.56 -10.95 -1.22
C GLU A 151 -8.39 -11.04 -2.51
N PHE A 152 -9.55 -11.67 -2.43
CA PHE A 152 -10.46 -11.87 -3.54
C PHE A 152 -11.88 -12.04 -3.02
N TYR A 153 -12.87 -11.97 -3.90
CA TYR A 153 -14.26 -12.37 -3.65
C TYR A 153 -14.85 -12.96 -4.92
N PHE A 154 -16.09 -13.47 -4.85
CA PHE A 154 -16.81 -13.94 -6.02
C PHE A 154 -17.95 -12.99 -6.39
N LYS A 155 -18.06 -12.65 -7.67
CA LYS A 155 -19.15 -11.83 -8.21
C LYS A 155 -20.09 -12.74 -8.99
N LEU A 156 -21.38 -12.71 -8.66
CA LEU A 156 -22.41 -13.33 -9.48
C LEU A 156 -22.58 -12.51 -10.76
N THR A 157 -22.62 -13.19 -11.90
CA THR A 157 -22.72 -12.56 -13.23
C THR A 157 -23.84 -13.18 -14.04
N LYS A 158 -24.19 -12.54 -15.16
CA LYS A 158 -25.26 -12.95 -16.08
C LYS A 158 -26.61 -13.09 -15.37
N GLU A 159 -27.04 -12.00 -14.73
CA GLU A 159 -28.33 -11.94 -14.05
C GLU A 159 -29.48 -12.07 -15.06
N THR A 160 -30.44 -12.94 -14.75
CA THR A 160 -31.71 -13.08 -15.46
C THR A 160 -32.84 -13.06 -14.44
N ILE A 161 -33.89 -12.29 -14.73
CA ILE A 161 -35.06 -12.15 -13.86
C ILE A 161 -36.18 -13.02 -14.41
N LYS A 162 -36.71 -13.94 -13.59
CA LYS A 162 -37.89 -14.77 -13.93
C LYS A 162 -38.96 -14.56 -12.84
N GLY A 163 -40.00 -13.78 -13.16
CA GLY A 163 -40.96 -13.32 -12.15
C GLY A 163 -40.28 -12.36 -11.17
N ASP A 164 -40.41 -12.61 -9.87
CA ASP A 164 -39.78 -11.82 -8.80
C ASP A 164 -38.45 -12.42 -8.29
N VAL A 165 -37.89 -13.40 -9.01
CA VAL A 165 -36.68 -14.13 -8.61
C VAL A 165 -35.53 -13.87 -9.58
N ASN A 166 -34.36 -13.53 -9.02
CA ASN A 166 -33.12 -13.35 -9.77
C ASN A 166 -32.35 -14.68 -9.84
N TYR A 167 -31.90 -15.01 -11.05
CA TYR A 167 -31.07 -16.15 -11.40
C TYR A 167 -29.73 -15.65 -11.95
N PHE A 168 -28.65 -16.35 -11.65
CA PHE A 168 -27.30 -16.01 -12.07
C PHE A 168 -26.65 -17.20 -12.76
N GLU A 169 -26.24 -17.02 -14.02
CA GLU A 169 -25.58 -18.08 -14.80
C GLU A 169 -24.06 -18.06 -14.67
N GLY A 170 -23.49 -17.03 -14.03
CA GLY A 170 -22.05 -16.91 -13.82
C GLY A 170 -21.69 -16.64 -12.36
N CYS A 171 -20.50 -17.10 -12.00
CA CYS A 171 -19.82 -16.76 -10.75
C CYS A 171 -18.34 -16.61 -11.07
N GLU A 172 -17.80 -15.41 -10.87
CA GLU A 172 -16.45 -15.04 -11.28
C GLU A 172 -15.63 -14.63 -10.06
N ARG A 173 -14.44 -15.22 -9.91
CA ARG A 173 -13.48 -14.78 -8.90
C ARG A 173 -12.87 -13.44 -9.31
N VAL A 174 -13.02 -12.44 -8.45
CA VAL A 174 -12.40 -11.14 -8.58
C VAL A 174 -11.29 -11.03 -7.55
N ASN A 175 -10.03 -10.97 -8.01
CA ASN A 175 -8.91 -10.67 -7.13
C ASN A 175 -8.89 -9.16 -6.84
N ASN A 176 -8.79 -8.80 -5.57
CA ASN A 176 -8.68 -7.41 -5.18
C ASN A 176 -7.33 -6.82 -5.59
N SER A 177 -7.36 -5.53 -5.85
CA SER A 177 -6.21 -4.70 -6.19
C SER A 177 -6.40 -3.34 -5.53
N TYR A 178 -5.30 -2.60 -5.36
CA TYR A 178 -5.36 -1.23 -4.85
C TYR A 178 -6.32 -0.35 -5.68
N GLU A 179 -6.27 -0.45 -7.01
CA GLU A 179 -7.12 0.35 -7.90
C GLU A 179 -8.61 0.01 -7.77
N ASN A 180 -8.95 -1.28 -7.64
CA ASN A 180 -10.33 -1.72 -7.45
C ASN A 180 -10.86 -1.25 -6.10
N LEU A 181 -10.04 -1.38 -5.05
CA LEU A 181 -10.38 -0.92 -3.71
C LEU A 181 -10.58 0.59 -3.68
N LYS A 182 -9.79 1.38 -4.42
CA LYS A 182 -9.94 2.83 -4.50
C LYS A 182 -11.29 3.26 -5.09
N ASN A 183 -11.86 2.47 -6.00
CA ASN A 183 -13.15 2.76 -6.60
C ASN A 183 -14.31 2.45 -5.64
N GLU A 184 -15.04 3.48 -5.21
CA GLU A 184 -16.15 3.36 -4.27
C GLU A 184 -17.28 2.43 -4.76
N SER A 185 -17.55 2.40 -6.08
CA SER A 185 -18.60 1.53 -6.62
C SER A 185 -18.25 0.04 -6.48
N GLU A 186 -16.96 -0.29 -6.60
CA GLU A 186 -16.45 -1.66 -6.47
C GLU A 186 -16.24 -2.06 -5.00
N ARG A 187 -15.94 -1.09 -4.13
CA ARG A 187 -15.77 -1.31 -2.67
C ARG A 187 -17.05 -1.68 -1.95
N SER A 188 -18.23 -1.37 -2.53
CA SER A 188 -19.54 -1.69 -1.94
C SER A 188 -19.73 -3.18 -1.59
N TYR A 189 -18.96 -4.08 -2.21
CA TYR A 189 -18.98 -5.52 -1.96
C TYR A 189 -17.94 -6.00 -0.95
N GLN A 190 -17.16 -5.10 -0.33
CA GLN A 190 -15.91 -5.47 0.32
C GLN A 190 -15.81 -4.94 1.75
N ASN A 191 -15.48 -5.86 2.64
CA ASN A 191 -15.04 -5.53 3.98
C ASN A 191 -13.62 -4.96 3.91
N SER A 192 -13.48 -3.65 4.08
CA SER A 192 -12.18 -2.99 4.01
C SER A 192 -12.03 -1.82 4.98
N TRP A 193 -10.80 -1.62 5.45
CA TRP A 193 -10.36 -0.35 6.03
C TRP A 193 -9.36 0.32 5.11
N ASN A 194 -9.45 1.64 4.98
CA ASN A 194 -8.48 2.46 4.26
C ASN A 194 -7.74 3.38 5.24
N LEU A 195 -6.54 2.96 5.65
CA LEU A 195 -5.65 3.75 6.49
C LEU A 195 -4.94 4.77 5.63
N LYS A 196 -5.27 6.04 5.82
CA LYS A 196 -4.64 7.16 5.12
C LYS A 196 -3.66 7.85 6.04
N MET A 197 -2.46 8.11 5.56
CA MET A 197 -1.37 8.69 6.34
C MET A 197 -0.84 9.97 5.72
N ARG A 198 -0.34 10.86 6.57
CA ARG A 198 0.27 12.11 6.15
C ARG A 198 1.19 12.66 7.24
N LEU A 199 2.29 13.31 6.82
CA LEU A 199 3.05 14.18 7.70
C LEU A 199 2.31 15.52 7.90
N VAL A 200 2.01 15.87 9.14
CA VAL A 200 1.32 17.09 9.55
C VAL A 200 2.11 17.78 10.65
N LYS A 201 2.72 18.92 10.33
CA LYS A 201 3.70 19.60 11.21
C LYS A 201 3.06 20.42 12.32
N ASN A 202 1.77 20.70 12.22
CA ASN A 202 1.03 21.57 13.12
C ASN A 202 -0.48 21.33 12.97
N ASP A 203 -1.26 21.98 13.82
CA ASP A 203 -2.70 21.80 13.89
C ASP A 203 -3.43 22.28 12.63
N GLN A 204 -2.88 23.26 11.91
CA GLN A 204 -3.45 23.72 10.64
C GLN A 204 -3.30 22.67 9.53
N GLU A 205 -2.15 22.00 9.46
CA GLU A 205 -1.93 20.88 8.53
C GLU A 205 -2.78 19.66 8.93
N LEU A 206 -2.96 19.41 10.24
CA LEU A 206 -3.84 18.36 10.73
C LEU A 206 -5.32 18.64 10.41
N GLU A 207 -5.78 19.89 10.56
CA GLU A 207 -7.13 20.30 10.11
C GLU A 207 -7.29 20.14 8.59
N THR A 208 -6.28 20.52 7.81
CA THR A 208 -6.29 20.32 6.36
C THR A 208 -6.43 18.83 6.02
N PHE A 209 -5.68 17.96 6.71
CA PHE A 209 -5.78 16.51 6.55
C PHE A 209 -7.17 15.97 6.93
N ILE A 210 -7.80 16.50 7.98
CA ILE A 210 -9.18 16.17 8.37
C ILE A 210 -10.15 16.60 7.26
N HIS A 211 -10.02 17.82 6.74
CA HIS A 211 -10.92 18.34 5.72
C HIS A 211 -10.87 17.55 4.42
N GLU A 212 -9.69 17.10 4.00
CA GLU A 212 -9.55 16.29 2.80
C GLU A 212 -10.16 14.89 2.92
N ASN A 213 -10.29 14.37 4.15
CA ASN A 213 -10.82 13.03 4.40
C ASN A 213 -12.28 13.00 4.82
N TYR A 214 -12.74 14.06 5.48
CA TYR A 214 -14.05 14.11 6.12
C TYR A 214 -14.85 15.36 5.74
N GLY A 215 -14.27 16.32 5.02
CA GLY A 215 -14.95 17.52 4.54
C GLY A 215 -14.68 18.79 5.36
N GLN A 216 -14.94 19.93 4.74
CA GLN A 216 -14.57 21.28 5.22
C GLN A 216 -15.31 21.73 6.49
N GLY A 217 -16.39 21.05 6.88
CA GLY A 217 -17.13 21.35 8.11
C GLY A 217 -16.49 20.77 9.36
N CYS A 218 -15.55 19.84 9.23
CA CYS A 218 -14.95 19.11 10.34
C CYS A 218 -13.88 19.94 11.04
N LYS A 219 -13.89 20.00 12.37
CA LYS A 219 -12.88 20.73 13.15
C LYS A 219 -12.24 19.85 14.20
N ILE A 220 -11.03 20.20 14.65
CA ILE A 220 -10.45 19.53 15.81
C ILE A 220 -11.25 19.93 17.06
N LYS A 221 -11.88 18.96 17.71
CA LYS A 221 -12.53 19.14 19.02
C LYS A 221 -11.50 19.13 20.15
N GLY A 222 -10.54 18.21 20.05
CA GLY A 222 -9.52 17.99 21.07
C GLY A 222 -8.62 16.81 20.75
N LYS A 223 -7.61 16.61 21.60
CA LYS A 223 -6.62 15.53 21.50
C LYS A 223 -6.52 14.85 22.85
N THR A 224 -6.68 13.53 22.86
CA THR A 224 -6.59 12.70 24.07
C THR A 224 -5.35 11.83 23.96
N GLY A 225 -4.47 11.88 24.96
CA GLY A 225 -3.25 11.07 24.98
C GLY A 225 -3.55 9.57 24.93
N THR A 226 -2.70 8.82 24.23
CA THR A 226 -2.76 7.35 24.22
C THR A 226 -1.72 6.75 25.18
N THR A 227 -1.61 5.43 25.19
CA THR A 227 -0.53 4.73 25.92
C THR A 227 0.85 4.95 25.28
N GLN A 228 0.92 5.35 24.01
CA GLN A 228 2.16 5.74 23.35
C GLN A 228 2.47 7.21 23.63
N ASN A 229 3.65 7.48 24.19
CA ASN A 229 4.09 8.84 24.48
C ASN A 229 4.15 9.69 23.21
N GLY A 230 3.59 10.90 23.25
CA GLY A 230 3.51 11.82 22.12
C GLY A 230 2.49 11.44 21.05
N VAL A 231 1.74 10.35 21.23
CA VAL A 231 0.65 9.92 20.34
C VAL A 231 -0.69 10.26 20.96
N TYR A 232 -1.54 10.91 20.17
CA TYR A 232 -2.85 11.39 20.56
C TYR A 232 -3.94 10.81 19.66
N LYS A 233 -5.06 10.42 20.25
CA LYS A 233 -6.31 10.24 19.54
C LYS A 233 -6.94 11.62 19.34
N VAL A 234 -7.27 11.97 18.09
CA VAL A 234 -7.85 13.26 17.75
C VAL A 234 -9.36 13.11 17.63
N GLU A 235 -10.10 13.94 18.35
CA GLU A 235 -11.56 14.02 18.25
C GLU A 235 -11.95 15.09 17.25
N ILE A 236 -12.85 14.75 16.34
CA ILE A 236 -13.42 15.68 15.35
C ILE A 236 -14.77 16.20 15.86
N LEU A 237 -14.97 17.51 15.77
CA LEU A 237 -16.24 18.21 15.95
C LEU A 237 -16.94 18.33 14.60
N THR A 238 -18.17 17.81 14.49
CA THR A 238 -19.03 17.94 13.32
C THR A 238 -19.72 19.29 13.26
N ASP A 239 -20.24 19.68 12.09
CA ASP A 239 -21.01 20.92 11.91
C ASP A 239 -22.46 20.86 12.43
N GLY A 240 -22.87 19.70 12.97
CA GLY A 240 -24.17 19.51 13.63
C GLY A 240 -25.36 19.44 12.67
N LYS A 241 -25.11 19.28 11.37
CA LYS A 241 -26.15 19.13 10.34
C LYS A 241 -26.41 17.66 10.02
N ASP A 242 -27.57 17.39 9.43
CA ASP A 242 -27.88 16.10 8.85
C ASP A 242 -26.88 15.75 7.72
N LEU A 243 -26.64 14.45 7.50
CA LEU A 243 -25.57 13.96 6.62
C LEU A 243 -25.67 14.48 5.17
N ASP A 244 -26.87 14.66 4.65
CA ASP A 244 -27.14 15.19 3.30
C ASP A 244 -26.87 16.70 3.17
N MET A 245 -26.84 17.41 4.28
CA MET A 245 -26.56 18.85 4.37
C MET A 245 -25.20 19.18 5.00
N SER A 246 -24.52 18.18 5.55
CA SER A 246 -23.27 18.35 6.28
C SER A 246 -22.10 18.54 5.34
N THR A 247 -21.22 19.45 5.74
CA THR A 247 -19.89 19.63 5.14
C THR A 247 -18.81 18.87 5.91
N CYS A 248 -19.19 18.18 7.01
CA CYS A 248 -18.38 17.23 7.76
C CYS A 248 -19.00 15.83 7.65
N VAL A 249 -18.65 15.11 6.60
CA VAL A 249 -19.23 13.83 6.18
C VAL A 249 -18.64 12.65 6.97
N LEU A 250 -18.70 12.74 8.30
CA LEU A 250 -18.40 11.61 9.19
C LEU A 250 -19.59 10.66 9.24
N ASN A 251 -19.55 9.63 8.41
CA ASN A 251 -20.58 8.60 8.37
C ASN A 251 -20.08 7.30 9.04
N GLY A 252 -20.42 7.11 10.31
CA GLY A 252 -20.03 5.95 11.11
C GLY A 252 -18.82 6.18 12.01
N ALA A 253 -18.28 5.09 12.56
CA ALA A 253 -17.12 5.15 13.43
C ALA A 253 -15.85 5.43 12.62
N TYR A 254 -14.92 6.16 13.20
CA TYR A 254 -13.62 6.50 12.62
C TYR A 254 -12.53 6.42 13.68
N SER A 255 -11.30 6.38 13.21
CA SER A 255 -10.11 6.54 14.03
C SER A 255 -9.18 7.56 13.40
N LEU A 256 -8.65 8.46 14.23
CA LEU A 256 -7.68 9.47 13.84
C LEU A 256 -6.64 9.58 14.95
N PHE A 257 -5.39 9.30 14.60
CA PHE A 257 -4.26 9.41 15.52
C PHE A 257 -3.25 10.42 14.97
N TYR A 258 -2.60 11.14 15.88
CA TYR A 258 -1.54 12.10 15.59
C TYR A 258 -0.35 11.85 16.52
N ASN A 259 0.82 11.63 15.94
CA ASN A 259 2.10 11.52 16.63
C ASN A 259 2.85 12.85 16.55
N SER A 260 2.95 13.54 17.68
CA SER A 260 3.64 14.83 17.81
C SER A 260 5.17 14.73 17.75
N ASN A 261 5.74 13.55 17.96
CA ASN A 261 7.19 13.36 17.90
C ASN A 261 7.66 13.28 16.44
N THR A 262 6.90 12.60 15.60
CA THR A 262 7.24 12.38 14.17
C THR A 262 6.44 13.26 13.22
N ASN A 263 5.50 14.06 13.74
CA ASN A 263 4.55 14.85 12.96
C ASN A 263 3.76 13.99 11.96
N ALA A 264 3.33 12.79 12.37
CA ALA A 264 2.57 11.88 11.51
C ALA A 264 1.12 11.79 11.97
N ALA A 265 0.18 11.82 11.04
CA ALA A 265 -1.23 11.53 11.27
C ALA A 265 -1.69 10.36 10.42
N VAL A 266 -2.61 9.58 10.98
CA VAL A 266 -3.28 8.46 10.32
C VAL A 266 -4.76 8.49 10.60
N THR A 267 -5.57 8.17 9.59
CA THR A 267 -7.01 8.05 9.77
C THR A 267 -7.64 6.99 8.91
N TRP A 268 -8.71 6.38 9.41
CA TRP A 268 -9.56 5.47 8.64
C TRP A 268 -10.99 5.50 9.18
N GLY A 269 -11.93 5.26 8.27
CA GLY A 269 -13.31 4.93 8.63
C GLY A 269 -13.41 3.45 9.01
N MET A 270 -14.09 3.17 10.11
CA MET A 270 -14.44 1.81 10.55
C MET A 270 -15.88 1.44 10.17
N GLY A 271 -16.69 2.40 9.72
CA GLY A 271 -18.07 2.17 9.30
C GLY A 271 -19.06 2.09 10.46
N GLN A 272 -20.28 1.66 10.16
CA GLN A 272 -21.36 1.53 11.15
C GLN A 272 -21.50 0.11 11.73
N SER A 273 -20.80 -0.87 11.13
CA SER A 273 -20.74 -2.27 11.55
C SER A 273 -19.30 -2.74 11.56
N TYR A 274 -19.06 -3.92 12.12
CA TYR A 274 -17.75 -4.56 12.04
C TYR A 274 -17.41 -4.89 10.58
N SER A 275 -16.17 -4.64 10.18
CA SER A 275 -15.66 -5.00 8.86
C SER A 275 -15.01 -6.38 8.89
N PHE A 276 -14.39 -6.77 10.00
CA PHE A 276 -13.59 -7.99 10.07
C PHE A 276 -14.17 -8.94 11.11
N SER A 277 -14.68 -10.08 10.66
CA SER A 277 -15.22 -11.11 11.55
C SER A 277 -15.05 -12.50 10.98
N LYS A 278 -15.02 -13.50 11.86
CA LYS A 278 -15.04 -14.91 11.51
C LYS A 278 -15.75 -15.70 12.60
N GLN A 279 -16.72 -16.53 12.22
CA GLN A 279 -17.50 -17.37 13.13
C GLN A 279 -18.12 -16.58 14.31
N GLY A 280 -18.54 -15.33 14.06
CA GLY A 280 -19.12 -14.43 15.05
C GLY A 280 -18.12 -13.69 15.94
N ILE A 281 -16.83 -14.01 15.87
CA ILE A 281 -15.75 -13.25 16.51
C ILE A 281 -15.50 -11.99 15.68
N LYS A 282 -15.42 -10.82 16.33
CA LYS A 282 -15.19 -9.52 15.70
C LYS A 282 -13.75 -9.08 15.95
N TYR A 283 -13.03 -8.71 14.90
CA TYR A 283 -11.61 -8.39 14.97
C TYR A 283 -11.31 -6.89 14.97
N ASP A 284 -12.25 -6.05 14.55
CA ASP A 284 -12.06 -4.59 14.42
C ASP A 284 -11.49 -3.93 15.69
N GLU A 285 -11.95 -4.30 16.88
CA GLU A 285 -11.45 -3.69 18.13
C GLU A 285 -9.99 -4.08 18.42
N GLU A 286 -9.61 -5.34 18.20
CA GLU A 286 -8.23 -5.80 18.37
C GLU A 286 -7.32 -5.19 17.29
N MET A 287 -7.79 -5.11 16.05
CA MET A 287 -7.08 -4.40 14.98
C MET A 287 -6.83 -2.94 15.36
N LEU A 288 -7.86 -2.22 15.81
CA LEU A 288 -7.76 -0.82 16.22
C LEU A 288 -6.75 -0.64 17.36
N THR A 289 -6.85 -1.45 18.41
CA THR A 289 -5.98 -1.34 19.59
C THR A 289 -4.55 -1.82 19.33
N SER A 290 -4.35 -2.63 18.29
CA SER A 290 -3.03 -3.07 17.85
C SER A 290 -2.25 -2.01 17.07
N PHE A 291 -2.93 -1.01 16.47
CA PHE A 291 -2.28 0.05 15.70
C PHE A 291 -1.30 0.82 16.57
N LYS A 292 -0.08 0.99 16.07
CA LYS A 292 1.00 1.69 16.74
C LYS A 292 1.82 2.48 15.75
N PHE A 293 2.21 3.70 16.13
CA PHE A 293 3.40 4.29 15.52
C PHE A 293 4.62 3.55 16.05
N ILE A 294 5.56 3.23 15.17
CA ILE A 294 6.85 2.65 15.54
C ILE A 294 7.95 3.69 15.32
N ASP A 295 9.15 3.39 15.78
CA ASP A 295 10.33 4.19 15.52
C ASP A 295 11.36 3.28 14.86
N SER A 296 11.44 3.33 13.53
CA SER A 296 12.32 2.44 12.75
C SER A 296 13.61 3.11 12.28
N LYS A 297 13.84 4.38 12.65
CA LYS A 297 14.97 5.21 12.19
C LYS A 297 15.97 5.53 13.28
#